data_AF-A0A7R9CI04-F1
#
_entry.id   AF-A0A7R9CI04-F1
#
_cell.length_a   1.000
_cell.length_b   1.000
_cell.length_c   1.000
_cell.angle_alpha   90.00
_cell.angle_beta   90.00
_cell.angle_gamma   90.00
#
_symmetry.space_group_name_H-M   'P 1'
#
loop_
_entity.id
_entity.type
_entity.pdbx_description
1 polymer ?
#
loop_
_entity_poly.entity_id
_entity_poly.type
_entity_poly.pdbx_seq_one_letter_code
_entity_poly.pdbx_strand_id
1 'polypeptide(L)'
;MYIWAVGILAAGQSSTMTGTYSGQFVMEGFLNLQWSRWKRVLFTRTIAITPTFFIAYYSEIEKLTGMNDILNAVMSLQLPFALIPTIAFTSSPQIMGEFKNGL
;
A
#
# COMPACT_ATOMS: atom_id res chain seq x y z
N MET A 1 -15.69 -13.42 -20.09
CA MET A 1 -14.61 -14.03 -19.27
C MET A 1 -13.24 -13.41 -19.54
N TYR A 2 -12.82 -13.26 -20.81
CA TYR A 2 -11.50 -12.69 -21.14
C TYR A 2 -11.27 -11.26 -20.63
N ILE A 3 -12.27 -10.37 -20.71
CA ILE A 3 -12.18 -9.00 -20.20
C ILE A 3 -11.94 -8.96 -18.70
N TRP A 4 -12.57 -9.86 -17.94
CA TRP A 4 -12.39 -9.96 -16.48
C TRP A 4 -10.99 -10.46 -16.13
N ALA A 5 -10.48 -11.49 -16.83
CA ALA A 5 -9.13 -11.99 -16.62
C ALA A 5 -8.06 -10.93 -16.94
N VAL A 6 -8.23 -10.19 -18.03
CA VAL A 6 -7.37 -9.06 -18.39
C VAL A 6 -7.47 -7.95 -17.32
N GLY A 7 -8.68 -7.69 -16.81
CA GLY A 7 -8.91 -6.73 -15.72
C GLY A 7 -8.13 -7.06 -14.44
N ILE A 8 -8.15 -8.33 -13.99
CA ILE A 8 -7.38 -8.76 -12.82
C ILE A 8 -5.87 -8.64 -13.05
N LEU A 9 -5.39 -9.02 -14.24
CA LEU A 9 -3.98 -8.87 -14.59
C LEU A 9 -3.56 -7.40 -14.58
N ALA A 10 -4.36 -6.51 -15.18
CA ALA A 10 -4.10 -5.07 -15.20
C ALA A 10 -4.12 -4.47 -13.78
N ALA A 11 -5.09 -4.85 -12.95
CA ALA A 11 -5.19 -4.41 -11.57
C ALA A 11 -3.95 -4.83 -10.74
N GLY A 12 -3.44 -6.05 -10.93
CA GLY A 12 -2.24 -6.54 -10.26
C GLY A 12 -0.97 -5.75 -10.64
N GLN A 13 -0.83 -5.37 -11.91
CA GLN A 13 0.30 -4.55 -12.35
C GLN A 13 0.25 -3.13 -11.77
N SER A 14 -0.93 -2.51 -11.79
CA SER A 14 -1.14 -1.17 -11.22
C SER A 14 -0.84 -1.11 -9.71
N SER A 15 -1.30 -2.11 -8.96
CA SER A 15 -1.05 -2.22 -7.51
C SER A 15 0.45 -2.37 -7.21
N THR A 16 1.16 -3.21 -7.99
CA THR A 16 2.60 -3.41 -7.81
C THR A 16 3.37 -2.11 -8.04
N MET A 17 3.05 -1.37 -9.10
CA MET A 17 3.72 -0.11 -9.41
C MET A 17 3.52 0.90 -8.28
N THR A 18 2.26 1.13 -7.89
CA THR A 18 1.92 2.07 -6.79
C THR A 18 2.59 1.70 -5.48
N GLY A 19 2.61 0.41 -5.11
CA GLY A 19 3.25 -0.06 -3.87
C GLY A 19 4.77 0.13 -3.83
N THR A 20 5.46 0.04 -4.97
CA THR A 20 6.91 0.25 -5.03
C THR A 20 7.30 1.72 -4.88
N TYR A 21 6.53 2.61 -5.51
CA TYR A 21 6.75 4.06 -5.40
C TYR A 21 6.35 4.58 -4.03
N SER A 22 5.16 4.26 -3.52
CA SER A 22 4.71 4.73 -2.21
C SER A 22 5.68 4.28 -1.12
N GLY A 23 6.12 3.03 -1.19
CA GLY A 23 7.13 2.52 -0.30
C GLY A 23 8.45 3.27 -0.42
N GLN A 24 8.89 3.63 -1.63
CA GLN A 24 10.15 4.36 -1.86
C GLN A 24 10.14 5.68 -1.10
N PHE A 25 9.08 6.47 -1.26
CA PHE A 25 8.91 7.73 -0.54
C PHE A 25 8.87 7.55 0.98
N VAL A 26 8.21 6.50 1.49
CA VAL A 26 8.17 6.24 2.93
C VAL A 26 9.54 5.84 3.49
N MET A 27 10.27 4.93 2.81
CA MET A 27 11.58 4.48 3.29
C MET A 27 12.66 5.57 3.19
N GLU A 28 12.66 6.35 2.12
CA GLU A 28 13.61 7.46 1.97
C GLU A 28 13.23 8.64 2.87
N GLY A 29 11.95 8.95 3.01
CA GLY A 29 11.46 10.06 3.82
C GLY A 29 11.54 9.82 5.33
N PHE A 30 11.11 8.65 5.82
CA PHE A 30 11.05 8.37 7.26
C PHE A 30 12.28 7.62 7.80
N LEU A 31 12.89 6.74 7.00
CA LEU A 31 13.98 5.85 7.44
C LEU A 31 15.35 6.19 6.82
N ASN A 32 15.40 7.15 5.89
CA ASN A 32 16.60 7.54 5.13
C ASN A 32 17.39 6.35 4.56
N LEU A 33 16.70 5.27 4.18
CA LEU A 33 17.27 4.02 3.69
C LEU A 33 17.20 3.98 2.16
N GLN A 34 18.35 4.15 1.51
CA GLN A 34 18.49 4.10 0.06
C GLN A 34 18.67 2.64 -0.40
N TRP A 35 17.57 1.95 -0.70
CA TRP A 35 17.57 0.56 -1.15
C TRP A 35 17.29 0.45 -2.65
N SER A 36 18.02 -0.42 -3.35
CA SER A 36 17.80 -0.64 -4.79
C SER A 36 16.41 -1.18 -5.08
N ARG A 37 15.68 -0.56 -6.04
CA ARG A 37 14.29 -0.91 -6.42
C ARG A 37 14.08 -2.40 -6.63
N TRP A 38 15.02 -3.08 -7.28
CA TRP A 38 14.90 -4.51 -7.59
C TRP A 38 14.90 -5.40 -6.34
N LYS A 39 15.76 -5.11 -5.36
CA LYS A 39 15.82 -5.86 -4.09
C LYS A 39 14.55 -5.64 -3.27
N ARG A 40 14.05 -4.41 -3.28
CA ARG A 40 12.82 -4.04 -2.59
C ARG A 40 11.60 -4.76 -3.17
N VAL A 41 11.44 -4.75 -4.49
CA VAL A 41 10.31 -5.42 -5.18
C VAL A 41 10.33 -6.92 -4.91
N LEU A 42 11.50 -7.56 -4.99
CA LEU A 42 11.63 -8.98 -4.69
C LEU A 42 11.22 -9.26 -3.25
N PHE A 43 11.75 -8.50 -2.28
CA PHE A 43 11.45 -8.71 -0.87
C PHE A 43 9.97 -8.52 -0.52
N THR A 44 9.34 -7.42 -0.98
CA THR A 44 7.92 -7.17 -0.69
C THR A 44 7.01 -8.16 -1.40
N ARG A 45 7.35 -8.62 -2.61
CA ARG A 45 6.60 -9.68 -3.29
C ARG A 45 6.77 -11.04 -2.63
N THR A 46 7.97 -11.40 -2.18
CA THR A 46 8.17 -12.66 -1.44
C THR A 46 7.32 -12.67 -0.18
N ILE A 47 7.38 -11.60 0.63
CA ILE A 47 6.56 -11.48 1.86
C ILE A 47 5.06 -11.52 1.55
N ALA A 48 4.59 -10.90 0.47
CA ALA A 48 3.18 -10.93 0.10
C ALA A 48 2.73 -12.30 -0.41
N ILE A 49 3.57 -13.01 -1.17
CA ILE A 49 3.23 -14.31 -1.76
C ILE A 49 3.30 -15.44 -0.73
N THR A 50 4.22 -15.38 0.24
CA THR A 50 4.38 -16.39 1.28
C THR A 50 3.06 -16.75 2.00
N PRO A 51 2.31 -15.81 2.61
CA PRO A 51 1.07 -16.15 3.32
C PRO A 51 -0.02 -16.65 2.36
N THR A 52 -0.10 -16.11 1.14
CA THR A 52 -1.06 -16.57 0.12
C THR A 52 -0.77 -18.02 -0.30
N PHE A 53 0.51 -18.37 -0.47
CA PHE A 53 0.93 -19.73 -0.83
C PHE A 53 0.64 -20.72 0.31
N PHE A 54 0.93 -20.34 1.56
CA PHE A 54 0.60 -21.17 2.72
C PHE A 54 -0.91 -21.39 2.86
N ILE A 55 -1.72 -20.35 2.68
CA ILE A 55 -3.19 -20.46 2.75
C ILE A 55 -3.73 -21.33 1.61
N ALA A 56 -3.22 -21.17 0.39
CA ALA A 56 -3.63 -22.00 -0.75
C ALA A 56 -3.28 -23.49 -0.57
N TYR A 57 -2.20 -23.80 0.17
CA TYR A 57 -1.79 -25.17 0.46
C TYR A 57 -2.54 -25.78 1.66
N TYR A 58 -2.91 -24.98 2.66
CA TYR A 58 -3.46 -25.45 3.94
C TYR A 58 -4.96 -25.16 4.19
N SER A 59 -5.65 -24.35 3.38
CA SER A 59 -7.00 -23.86 3.74
C SER A 59 -8.02 -23.83 2.60
N GLU A 60 -9.26 -24.20 2.97
CA GLU A 60 -10.49 -23.99 2.20
C GLU A 60 -10.82 -22.49 2.07
N ILE A 61 -11.51 -22.15 0.98
CA ILE A 61 -11.76 -20.80 0.45
C ILE A 61 -12.38 -19.82 1.48
N GLU A 62 -13.08 -20.31 2.49
CA GLU A 62 -13.73 -19.47 3.52
C GLU A 62 -12.74 -18.65 4.38
N LYS A 63 -11.49 -19.09 4.56
CA LYS A 63 -10.48 -18.34 5.34
C LYS A 63 -9.84 -17.17 4.59
N LEU A 64 -9.97 -17.12 3.26
CA LEU A 64 -9.45 -16.00 2.45
C LEU A 64 -10.26 -14.72 2.66
N THR A 65 -11.57 -14.84 2.86
CA THR A 65 -12.46 -13.70 3.13
C THR A 65 -12.13 -13.05 4.47
N GLY A 66 -11.95 -13.86 5.53
CA GLY A 66 -11.55 -13.35 6.84
C GLY A 66 -10.17 -12.66 6.84
N MET A 67 -9.23 -13.12 6.01
CA MET A 67 -7.94 -12.43 5.84
C MET A 67 -8.11 -11.07 5.17
N ASN A 68 -8.98 -10.96 4.16
CA ASN A 68 -9.27 -9.69 3.49
C ASN A 68 -9.94 -8.69 4.45
N ASP A 69 -10.88 -9.13 5.28
CA ASP A 69 -11.52 -8.28 6.28
C ASP A 69 -10.51 -7.73 7.31
N ILE A 70 -9.58 -8.58 7.76
CA ILE A 70 -8.49 -8.14 8.66
C ILE A 70 -7.57 -7.15 7.96
N LEU A 71 -7.19 -7.38 6.70
CA LEU A 71 -6.39 -6.43 5.93
C LEU A 71 -7.10 -5.08 5.77
N ASN A 72 -8.41 -5.08 5.50
CA ASN A 72 -9.22 -3.86 5.43
C ASN A 72 -9.31 -3.13 6.77
N ALA A 73 -9.46 -3.87 7.87
CA ALA A 73 -9.46 -3.30 9.22
C ALA A 73 -8.11 -2.67 9.58
N VAL A 74 -7.00 -3.29 9.19
CA VAL A 74 -5.67 -2.72 9.38
C VAL A 74 -5.48 -1.46 8.52
N MET A 75 -5.96 -1.45 7.28
CA MET A 75 -5.92 -0.26 6.43
C MET A 75 -6.72 0.90 7.02
N SER A 76 -7.92 0.65 7.57
CA SER A 76 -8.74 1.71 8.18
C SER A 76 -8.07 2.32 9.41
N LEU A 77 -7.34 1.52 10.19
CA LEU A 77 -6.54 1.99 11.33
C LEU A 77 -5.33 2.83 10.89
N GLN A 78 -4.74 2.56 9.73
CA GLN A 78 -3.58 3.30 9.20
C GLN A 78 -3.95 4.65 8.58
N LEU A 79 -5.15 4.78 8.02
CA LEU A 79 -5.65 6.01 7.40
C LEU A 79 -5.50 7.28 8.26
N PRO A 80 -5.92 7.32 9.55
CA PRO A 80 -5.80 8.54 10.35
C PRO A 80 -4.34 8.99 10.53
N PHE A 81 -3.38 8.05 10.63
CA PHE A 81 -1.96 8.38 10.74
C PHE A 81 -1.39 9.04 9.49
N ALA A 82 -1.94 8.75 8.31
CA ALA A 82 -1.60 9.45 7.08
C ALA A 82 -2.37 10.77 6.94
N LEU A 83 -3.65 10.79 7.33
CA LEU A 83 -4.54 11.94 7.14
C LEU A 83 -4.19 13.14 8.04
N ILE A 84 -3.97 12.89 9.33
CA ILE A 84 -3.67 13.95 10.33
C ILE A 84 -2.47 14.81 9.92
N PRO A 85 -1.27 14.25 9.62
CA PRO A 85 -0.13 15.07 9.20
C PRO A 85 -0.38 15.75 7.86
N THR A 86 -1.08 15.09 6.92
CA THR A 86 -1.40 15.70 5.62
C THR A 86 -2.29 16.94 5.79
N ILE A 87 -3.29 16.89 6.68
CA ILE A 87 -4.13 18.04 7.00
C ILE A 87 -3.31 19.11 7.73
N ALA A 88 -2.51 18.74 8.73
CA ALA A 88 -1.67 19.68 9.47
C ALA A 88 -0.68 20.43 8.55
N PHE A 89 -0.07 19.74 7.59
CA PHE A 89 0.84 20.35 6.61
C PHE A 89 0.10 21.18 5.56
N THR A 90 -1.06 20.72 5.07
CA THR A 90 -1.84 21.46 4.07
C THR A 90 -2.51 22.72 4.65
N SER A 91 -2.83 22.73 5.95
CA SER A 91 -3.38 23.88 6.66
C SER A 91 -2.32 24.85 7.21
N SER A 92 -1.03 24.47 7.23
CA SER A 92 0.03 25.33 7.75
C SER A 92 0.41 26.43 6.74
N PRO A 93 0.26 27.73 7.09
CA PRO A 93 0.69 28.84 6.23
C PRO A 93 2.22 28.89 6.06
N GLN A 94 2.99 28.25 6.94
CA GLN A 94 4.44 28.18 6.83
C GLN A 94 4.91 27.22 5.73
N ILE A 95 4.11 26.20 5.39
CA ILE A 95 4.47 25.16 4.41
C ILE A 95 3.78 25.41 3.07
N MET A 96 2.50 25.78 3.08
CA MET A 96 1.71 25.97 1.84
C MET A 96 1.60 27.43 1.38
N GLY A 97 1.98 28.41 2.20
CA GLY A 97 1.90 29.83 1.86
C GLY A 97 0.49 30.24 1.44
N GLU A 98 0.35 30.77 0.21
CA GLU A 98 -0.93 31.21 -0.35
C GLU A 98 -1.84 30.05 -0.81
N PHE A 99 -1.29 28.84 -1.00
CA PHE A 99 -2.04 27.64 -1.38
C PHE A 99 -2.51 26.81 -0.17
N LYS A 100 -2.53 27.42 1.02
CA LYS A 100 -3.03 26.75 2.23
C LYS A 100 -4.49 26.33 2.05
N ASN A 101 -4.85 25.21 2.65
CA ASN A 101 -6.24 24.78 2.66
C ASN A 101 -7.10 25.85 3.36
N GLY A 102 -8.13 26.33 2.67
CA GLY A 102 -9.09 27.27 3.24
C GLY A 102 -9.94 26.57 4.29
N LEU A 103 -9.74 26.92 5.55
CA LEU A 103 -10.78 26.84 6.56
C LEU A 103 -11.40 28.23 6.69
#